data_AF-A0A3M6JV99-F1
#
_entry.id   AF-A0A3M6JV99-F1
#
_cell.length_a   1.000
_cell.length_b   1.000
_cell.length_c   1.000
_cell.angle_alpha   90.00
_cell.angle_beta   90.00
_cell.angle_gamma   90.00
#
_symmetry.space_group_name_H-M   'P 1'
#
loop_
_entity.id
_entity.type
_entity.pdbx_description
1 polymer ?
#
loop_
_entity_poly.entity_id
_entity_poly.type
_entity_poly.pdbx_seq_one_letter_code
_entity_poly.pdbx_strand_id
1 'polypeptide(L)' 'MEREKAISVAKVIAILLIIGGIVILTVTILYFLTASISWISYLGIISGGIMLNIGAAALFLIRKLKLDIKSSH' A
#
# COMPACT_ATOMS: atom_id res chain seq x y z
N MET A 1 -22.94 7.09 9.41
CA MET A 1 -22.33 8.28 8.78
C MET A 1 -20.83 8.46 9.11
N GLU A 2 -20.39 8.71 10.35
CA GLU A 2 -18.95 8.97 10.62
C GLU A 2 -18.04 7.76 10.35
N ARG A 3 -18.44 6.56 10.77
CA ARG A 3 -17.67 5.33 10.53
C ARG A 3 -17.53 4.98 9.04
N GLU A 4 -18.58 5.17 8.24
CA GLU A 4 -18.53 4.92 6.80
C GLU A 4 -17.60 5.90 6.08
N LYS A 5 -17.60 7.16 6.52
CA LYS A 5 -16.65 8.17 6.04
C LYS A 5 -15.21 7.79 6.41
N ALA A 6 -14.96 7.35 7.64
CA ALA A 6 -13.65 6.87 8.07
C ALA A 6 -13.16 5.66 7.26
N ILE A 7 -14.03 4.69 6.99
CA ILE A 7 -13.74 3.52 6.15
C ILE A 7 -13.40 3.94 4.72
N SER A 8 -14.13 4.91 4.17
CA SER A 8 -13.87 5.45 2.83
C SER A 8 -12.49 6.13 2.75
N VAL A 9 -12.16 6.98 3.71
CA VAL A 9 -10.85 7.64 3.80
C VAL A 9 -9.72 6.63 3.97
N ALA A 10 -9.87 5.67 4.88
CA ALA A 10 -8.87 4.63 5.10
C ALA A 10 -8.61 3.81 3.82
N LYS A 11 -9.64 3.57 3.01
CA LYS A 11 -9.50 2.88 1.73
C LYS A 11 -8.69 3.71 0.73
N VAL A 12 -8.93 5.01 0.65
CA VAL A 12 -8.15 5.92 -0.21
C VAL A 12 -6.68 5.92 0.22
N ILE A 13 -6.41 6.04 1.52
CA ILE A 13 -5.04 6.00 2.07
C ILE A 13 -4.36 4.68 1.72
N ALA A 14 -5.03 3.54 1.90
CA ALA A 14 -4.49 2.23 1.54
C ALA A 14 -4.13 2.13 0.05
N ILE A 15 -4.99 2.65 -0.83
CA ILE A 15 -4.73 2.69 -2.28
C ILE A 15 -3.52 3.58 -2.60
N LEU A 16 -3.43 4.77 -1.99
CA LEU A 16 -2.29 5.67 -2.18
C LEU A 16 -0.98 5.03 -1.72
N LEU A 17 -1.01 4.27 -0.61
CA LEU A 17 0.15 3.54 -0.11
C LEU A 17 0.62 2.46 -1.09
N ILE A 18 -0.32 1.71 -1.69
CA ILE A 18 -0.01 0.72 -2.73
C ILE A 18 0.58 1.42 -3.95
N ILE A 19 -0.04 2.49 -4.45
CA ILE A 19 0.46 3.24 -5.61
C ILE A 19 1.87 3.76 -5.34
N GLY A 20 2.11 4.37 -4.16
CA GLY A 20 3.43 4.83 -3.76
C GLY A 20 4.46 3.70 -3.72
N GLY A 21 4.10 2.55 -3.15
CA GLY A 21 4.96 1.35 -3.15
C GLY A 21 5.29 0.86 -4.57
N ILE A 22 4.30 0.80 -5.46
CA ILE A 22 4.52 0.42 -6.87
C ILE A 22 5.49 1.40 -7.53
N VAL A 23 5.26 2.71 -7.40
CA VAL A 23 6.10 3.75 -8.00
C VAL A 23 7.55 3.63 -7.52
N ILE A 24 7.78 3.47 -6.21
CA ILE A 24 9.13 3.31 -5.65
C ILE A 24 9.81 2.07 -6.23
N LEU A 25 9.11 0.93 -6.29
CA LEU A 25 9.68 -0.29 -6.85
C LEU A 25 9.96 -0.13 -8.34
N THR A 26 9.05 0.46 -9.12
CA THR A 26 9.26 0.72 -10.55
C THR A 26 10.48 1.60 -10.77
N VAL A 27 10.61 2.71 -10.05
CA VAL A 27 11.78 3.60 -10.14
C VAL A 27 13.06 2.86 -9.75
N THR A 28 13.02 2.04 -8.71
CA THR A 28 14.18 1.26 -8.26
C THR A 28 14.59 0.21 -9.30
N ILE A 29 13.63 -0.46 -9.94
CA ILE A 29 13.88 -1.42 -11.03
C ILE A 29 14.47 -0.70 -12.25
N LEU A 30 13.89 0.42 -12.67
CA LEU A 30 14.41 1.22 -13.79
C LEU A 30 15.83 1.71 -13.52
N TYR A 31 16.12 2.12 -12.28
CA TYR A 31 17.46 2.49 -11.87
C TYR A 31 18.46 1.34 -12.04
N PHE A 32 18.11 0.11 -11.63
CA PHE A 32 18.96 -1.07 -11.83
C PHE A 32 19.27 -1.40 -13.30
N LEU A 33 18.39 -1.04 -14.23
CA LEU A 33 18.65 -1.22 -15.65
C LEU A 33 19.75 -0.27 -16.16
N THR A 34 20.00 0.83 -15.46
CA THR A 34 20.92 1.90 -15.89
C THR A 34 22.18 2.01 -15.03
N ALA A 35 22.14 1.55 -13.78
CA ALA A 35 23.21 1.71 -12.81
C ALA A 35 23.39 0.46 -11.95
N SER A 36 24.61 0.26 -11.45
CA SER A 36 24.91 -0.80 -10.49
C SER A 36 24.13 -0.62 -9.19
N ILE A 37 23.75 -1.74 -8.58
CA ILE A 37 23.06 -1.78 -7.28
C ILE A 37 23.86 -1.00 -6.24
N SER A 38 23.24 0.01 -5.64
CA SER A 38 23.82 0.79 -4.54
C SER A 38 23.00 0.60 -3.26
N TRP A 39 23.55 1.05 -2.13
CA TRP A 39 22.87 1.03 -0.84
C TRP A 39 21.47 1.67 -0.88
N ILE A 40 21.32 2.75 -1.65
CA ILE A 40 20.04 3.46 -1.83
C ILE A 40 18.99 2.56 -2.49
N SER A 41 19.40 1.68 -3.40
CA SER A 41 18.48 0.79 -4.10
C SER A 41 17.90 -0.28 -3.17
N TYR A 42 18.67 -0.77 -2.19
CA TYR A 42 18.13 -1.67 -1.15
C TYR A 42 17.06 -0.98 -0.30
N LEU A 43 17.29 0.29 0.06
CA LEU A 43 16.28 1.09 0.77
C LEU A 43 15.01 1.25 -0.07
N GLY A 44 15.15 1.46 -1.38
CA GLY A 44 14.02 1.51 -2.33
C GLY A 44 13.20 0.22 -2.36
N ILE A 45 13.86 -0.95 -2.47
CA ILE A 45 13.17 -2.25 -2.47
C ILE A 45 12.45 -2.49 -1.14
N ILE A 46 13.14 -2.28 -0.02
CA ILE A 46 12.57 -2.54 1.31
C ILE A 46 11.39 -1.61 1.58
N SER A 47 11.55 -0.30 1.35
CA SER A 47 10.49 0.68 1.56
C SER A 47 9.28 0.42 0.65
N GLY A 48 9.52 0.16 -0.64
CA GLY A 48 8.46 -0.20 -1.59
C GLY A 48 7.72 -1.47 -1.16
N GLY A 49 8.45 -2.52 -0.76
CA GLY A 49 7.86 -3.77 -0.27
C GLY A 49 7.03 -3.58 1.00
N ILE A 50 7.49 -2.77 1.95
CA ILE A 50 6.74 -2.45 3.18
C ILE A 50 5.45 -1.69 2.82
N MET A 51 5.53 -0.68 1.95
CA MET A 51 4.36 0.10 1.54
C MET A 51 3.30 -0.77 0.85
N LEU A 52 3.71 -1.71 -0.01
CA LEU A 52 2.78 -2.65 -0.63
C LEU A 52 2.11 -3.57 0.41
N ASN A 53 2.88 -4.13 1.33
CA ASN A 53 2.35 -5.03 2.35
C ASN A 53 1.36 -4.32 3.29
N ILE A 54 1.71 -3.13 3.77
CA ILE A 54 0.84 -2.35 4.66
C ILE A 54 -0.42 -1.92 3.90
N GLY A 55 -0.29 -1.41 2.67
CA GLY A 55 -1.42 -1.00 1.86
C GLY A 55 -2.39 -2.16 1.57
N ALA A 56 -1.86 -3.33 1.22
CA ALA A 56 -2.65 -4.54 0.98
C ALA A 56 -3.34 -5.04 2.26
N ALA A 57 -2.61 -5.11 3.39
CA ALA A 57 -3.15 -5.51 4.67
C ALA A 57 -4.27 -4.56 5.14
N ALA A 58 -4.08 -3.25 4.99
CA ALA A 58 -5.10 -2.25 5.30
C ALA A 58 -6.37 -2.44 4.46
N LEU A 59 -6.22 -2.67 3.14
CA LEU A 59 -7.34 -2.96 2.24
C LEU A 59 -8.08 -4.25 2.61
N PHE A 60 -7.34 -5.30 2.99
CA PHE A 60 -7.92 -6.56 3.46
C PHE A 60 -8.74 -6.36 4.75
N LEU A 61 -8.17 -5.66 5.73
CA LEU A 61 -8.84 -5.34 7.00
C LEU A 61 -10.10 -4.49 6.78
N ILE A 62 -10.03 -3.48 5.90
CA ILE A 62 -11.19 -2.65 5.54
C ILE A 62 -12.30 -3.50 4.92
N ARG A 63 -11.96 -4.41 4.00
CA ARG A 63 -12.94 -5.32 3.39
C ARG A 63 -13.57 -6.23 4.44
N LYS A 64 -12.77 -6.77 5.36
CA LYS A 64 -13.25 -7.60 6.47
C LYS A 64 -14.21 -6.83 7.36
N LEU A 65 -13.83 -5.62 7.81
CA LEU A 65 -14.71 -4.75 8.61
C LEU A 65 -16.04 -4.48 7.91
N LYS A 66 -16.02 -4.23 6.60
CA LYS A 66 -17.25 -3.97 5.83
C LYS A 66 -18.16 -5.20 5.75
N LEU A 67 -17.58 -6.41 5.69
CA LEU A 67 -18.33 -7.67 5.69
C LEU A 67 -18.96 -7.95 7.06
N ASP A 68 -18.19 -7.80 8.15
CA ASP A 68 -18.68 -8.01 9.53
C ASP A 68 -19.85 -7.06 9.85
N ILE A 69 -19.83 -5.83 9.35
CA ILE A 69 -20.93 -4.88 9.51
C ILE A 69 -22.19 -5.36 8.75
N LYS A 70 -22.02 -5.89 7.53
CA LYS A 70 -23.14 -6.33 6.70
C LYS A 70 -23.81 -7.61 7.24
N SER A 71 -23.08 -8.48 7.93
CA SER A 71 -23.66 -9.69 8.54
C SER A 71 -24.38 -9.43 9.86
N SER A 72 -24.15 -8.27 10.49
CA SER A 72 -24.71 -7.92 11.80
C SER A 72 -26.06 -7.18 11.71
N HIS A 73 -26.59 -6.99 10.51
CA HIS A 73 -27.82 -6.26 10.21
C HIS A 73 -28.75 -7.11 9.33
#